data_AF-W2SLU1-F1
#
_entry.id   AF-W2SLU1-F1
#
_cell.length_a   1.000
_cell.length_b   1.000
_cell.length_c   1.000
_cell.angle_alpha   90.00
_cell.angle_beta   90.00
_cell.angle_gamma   90.00
#
_symmetry.space_group_name_H-M   'P 1'
#
loop_
_entity.id
_entity.type
_entity.pdbx_description
1 polymer ?
#
loop_
_entity_poly.entity_id
_entity_poly.type
_entity_poly.pdbx_seq_one_letter_code
_entity_poly.pdbx_strand_id
1 'polypeptide(L)'
;MAQNENVENEVREETSKEKEEFITIPEPMALHPLKQKWTYWYLNDDRNASWEDRLKPVCTFSTVEEFWALYNNIRPPSGLNCLCDYNVFKAGIQPMWEVPENLKGGRWLITIEKGRPPEVMDLIWLEILIAMIGEQFGDDMDLICGLVCNVRGKGSKISMWTKDWSAEEGNMRIGQILKQKLLGADVPPNCPSPLFDWLKYEDHDSCQKKSGSTVKAKLSISAVNQMPERN
;
A
#
# COMPACT_ATOMS: atom_id res chain seq x y z
N MET A 1 38.97 -30.58 73.02
CA MET A 1 38.96 -29.10 72.99
C MET A 1 39.73 -28.65 71.76
N ALA A 2 39.02 -28.13 70.77
CA ALA A 2 39.51 -27.21 69.73
C ALA A 2 38.28 -26.84 68.90
N GLN A 3 37.94 -25.56 68.83
CA GLN A 3 37.01 -25.05 67.81
C GLN A 3 37.75 -24.93 66.49
N ASN A 4 37.05 -24.96 65.36
CA ASN A 4 37.35 -24.02 64.29
C ASN A 4 36.09 -23.72 63.47
N GLU A 5 36.00 -22.48 63.02
CA GLU A 5 34.77 -21.85 62.55
C GLU A 5 34.62 -21.90 61.01
N ASN A 6 33.38 -21.79 60.55
CA ASN A 6 32.91 -20.95 59.44
C ASN A 6 31.37 -21.14 59.36
N VAL A 7 30.49 -20.15 59.58
CA VAL A 7 30.35 -18.84 58.88
C VAL A 7 30.11 -19.13 57.38
N GLU A 8 28.96 -18.88 56.74
CA GLU A 8 27.82 -17.98 56.94
C GLU A 8 26.57 -18.61 56.22
N ASN A 9 25.34 -18.08 56.16
CA ASN A 9 24.68 -16.82 56.58
C ASN A 9 23.16 -17.08 56.81
N GLU A 10 22.37 -16.06 57.17
CA GLU A 10 20.90 -16.02 57.01
C GLU A 10 20.50 -15.25 55.74
N VAL A 11 19.49 -15.71 55.01
CA VAL A 11 18.70 -14.85 54.11
C VAL A 11 17.22 -15.14 54.34
N ARG A 12 16.46 -14.10 54.69
CA ARG A 12 15.00 -14.14 54.72
C ARG A 12 14.47 -13.87 53.31
N GLU A 13 13.62 -14.75 52.80
CA GLU A 13 12.77 -14.43 51.64
C GLU A 13 11.36 -14.11 52.11
N GLU A 14 11.03 -12.81 52.12
CA GLU A 14 9.65 -12.37 52.00
C GLU A 14 9.24 -12.49 50.52
N THR A 15 8.19 -13.25 50.22
CA THR A 15 7.57 -13.23 48.89
C THR A 15 6.10 -12.82 48.97
N SER A 16 5.79 -11.79 48.19
CA SER A 16 4.53 -11.06 48.16
C SER A 16 3.38 -11.87 47.56
N LYS A 17 2.17 -11.67 48.09
CA LYS A 17 0.94 -12.11 47.42
C LYS A 17 0.67 -11.22 46.21
N GLU A 18 1.06 -11.68 45.03
CA GLU A 18 0.62 -11.07 43.78
C GLU A 18 -0.91 -11.23 43.64
N LYS A 19 -1.57 -10.15 43.21
CA LYS A 19 -2.99 -10.20 42.83
C LYS A 19 -3.05 -10.60 41.36
N GLU A 20 -3.67 -11.74 41.07
CA GLU A 20 -4.02 -12.11 39.70
C GLU A 20 -5.03 -11.08 39.15
N GLU A 21 -4.55 -10.18 38.28
CA GLU A 21 -5.44 -9.33 37.49
C GLU A 21 -6.14 -10.20 36.43
N PHE A 22 -7.42 -10.49 36.68
CA PHE A 22 -8.27 -11.13 35.69
C PHE A 22 -8.38 -10.22 34.46
N ILE A 23 -7.80 -10.65 33.34
CA ILE A 23 -8.00 -10.03 32.04
C ILE A 23 -9.49 -10.13 31.69
N THR A 24 -10.22 -9.03 31.85
CA THR A 24 -11.59 -8.91 31.37
C THR A 24 -11.55 -8.98 29.85
N ILE A 25 -12.01 -10.10 29.29
CA ILE A 25 -12.23 -10.25 27.85
C ILE A 25 -13.19 -9.12 27.44
N PRO A 26 -12.81 -8.21 26.52
CA PRO A 26 -13.70 -7.15 26.07
C PRO A 26 -14.99 -7.74 25.48
N GLU A 27 -16.09 -6.97 25.55
CA GLU A 27 -17.31 -7.28 24.80
C GLU A 27 -16.98 -7.59 23.32
N PRO A 28 -17.74 -8.47 22.64
CA PRO A 28 -17.42 -8.90 21.29
C PRO A 28 -17.18 -7.69 20.39
N MET A 29 -15.92 -7.50 19.99
CA MET A 29 -15.45 -6.30 19.31
C MET A 29 -16.34 -6.02 18.09
N ALA A 30 -17.09 -4.92 18.16
CA ALA A 30 -17.80 -4.39 17.02
C ALA A 30 -16.76 -4.01 15.97
N LEU A 31 -16.66 -4.82 14.92
CA LEU A 31 -15.74 -4.56 13.80
C LEU A 31 -16.14 -3.26 13.10
N HIS A 32 -15.16 -2.49 12.64
CA HIS A 32 -15.39 -1.21 11.98
C HIS A 32 -15.59 -1.42 10.47
N PRO A 33 -16.82 -1.35 9.93
CA PRO A 33 -17.06 -1.64 8.52
C PRO A 33 -16.47 -0.56 7.60
N LEU A 34 -15.85 -1.00 6.51
CA LEU A 34 -15.47 -0.15 5.40
C LEU A 34 -16.70 0.15 4.53
N LYS A 35 -16.75 1.35 3.93
CA LYS A 35 -17.83 1.75 3.00
C LYS A 35 -17.87 0.89 1.73
N GLN A 36 -16.74 0.29 1.36
CA GLN A 36 -16.59 -0.59 0.21
C GLN A 36 -15.87 -1.88 0.63
N LYS A 37 -16.20 -3.00 -0.03
CA LYS A 37 -15.43 -4.25 0.10
C LYS A 37 -14.27 -4.22 -0.88
N TRP A 38 -13.13 -4.76 -0.47
CA TRP A 38 -11.90 -4.77 -1.25
C TRP A 38 -11.32 -6.18 -1.32
N THR A 39 -10.82 -6.57 -2.49
CA THR A 39 -10.13 -7.84 -2.69
C THR A 39 -8.65 -7.59 -2.90
N TYR A 40 -7.83 -8.22 -2.06
CA TYR A 40 -6.38 -8.26 -2.18
C TYR A 40 -5.98 -9.42 -3.09
N TRP A 41 -5.10 -9.17 -4.06
CA TRP A 41 -4.62 -10.14 -5.04
C TRP A 41 -3.10 -10.17 -5.06
N TYR A 42 -2.54 -11.34 -5.36
CA TYR A 42 -1.12 -11.56 -5.55
C TYR A 42 -0.86 -12.12 -6.95
N LEU A 43 0.06 -11.52 -7.69
CA LEU A 43 0.68 -12.10 -8.88
C LEU A 43 1.99 -12.72 -8.44
N ASN A 44 2.14 -14.05 -8.56
CA ASN A 44 3.40 -14.73 -8.27
C ASN A 44 4.46 -14.50 -9.38
N ASP A 45 5.70 -14.94 -9.17
CA ASP A 45 6.84 -14.77 -10.08
C ASP A 45 7.09 -15.94 -11.05
N ASP A 46 6.19 -16.92 -11.16
CA ASP A 46 6.33 -18.03 -12.10
C ASP A 46 6.35 -17.52 -13.54
N ARG A 47 7.39 -17.88 -14.31
CA ARG A 47 7.58 -17.44 -15.70
C ARG A 47 6.99 -18.41 -16.71
N ASN A 48 6.57 -19.59 -16.27
CA ASN A 48 6.07 -20.66 -17.15
C ASN A 48 4.54 -20.64 -17.27
N ALA A 49 3.85 -20.04 -16.30
CA ALA A 49 2.41 -19.82 -16.31
C ALA A 49 2.01 -18.54 -17.07
N SER A 50 0.78 -18.50 -17.58
CA SER A 50 0.16 -17.30 -18.14
C SER A 50 0.04 -16.20 -17.08
N TRP A 51 -0.21 -14.94 -17.48
CA TRP A 51 -0.37 -13.86 -16.50
C TRP A 51 -1.64 -14.08 -15.65
N GLU A 52 -2.70 -14.55 -16.29
CA GLU A 52 -4.00 -14.89 -15.73
C GLU A 52 -3.87 -16.04 -14.72
N ASP A 53 -3.09 -17.07 -15.03
CA ASP A 53 -2.86 -18.21 -14.13
C ASP A 53 -2.01 -17.85 -12.91
N ARG A 54 -1.19 -16.79 -12.98
CA ARG A 54 -0.35 -16.34 -11.85
C ARG A 54 -1.10 -15.43 -10.89
N LEU A 55 -2.15 -14.76 -11.36
CA LEU A 55 -2.95 -13.84 -10.56
C LEU A 55 -3.93 -14.63 -9.70
N LYS A 56 -3.82 -14.51 -8.37
CA LYS A 56 -4.71 -15.18 -7.42
C LYS A 56 -5.32 -14.18 -6.43
N PRO A 57 -6.63 -14.26 -6.14
CA PRO A 57 -7.22 -13.55 -5.02
C PRO A 57 -6.70 -14.17 -3.72
N VAL A 58 -6.33 -13.34 -2.76
CA VAL A 58 -5.80 -13.74 -1.44
C VAL A 58 -6.91 -13.68 -0.40
N CYS A 59 -7.58 -12.53 -0.31
CA CYS A 59 -8.64 -12.29 0.67
C CYS A 59 -9.56 -11.17 0.16
N THR A 60 -10.85 -11.24 0.46
CA THR A 60 -11.77 -10.10 0.33
C THR A 60 -12.14 -9.62 1.73
N PHE A 61 -11.84 -8.37 2.04
CA PHE A 61 -12.10 -7.75 3.32
C PHE A 61 -13.14 -6.63 3.21
N SER A 62 -13.78 -6.36 4.33
CA SER A 62 -14.93 -5.47 4.49
C SER A 62 -14.91 -4.68 5.80
N THR A 63 -13.97 -4.95 6.70
CA THR A 63 -13.72 -4.16 7.92
C THR A 63 -12.27 -3.70 8.02
N VAL A 64 -12.02 -2.71 8.88
CA VAL A 64 -10.67 -2.19 9.18
C VAL A 64 -9.80 -3.26 9.83
N GLU A 65 -10.38 -4.11 10.69
CA GLU A 65 -9.67 -5.22 11.34
C GLU A 65 -9.28 -6.30 10.35
N GLU A 66 -10.18 -6.67 9.41
CA GLU A 66 -9.86 -7.64 8.36
C GLU A 66 -8.70 -7.14 7.47
N PHE A 67 -8.67 -5.84 7.15
CA PHE A 67 -7.56 -5.21 6.44
C PHE A 67 -6.24 -5.33 7.22
N TRP A 68 -6.20 -4.90 8.49
CA TRP A 68 -4.96 -4.92 9.28
C TRP A 68 -4.52 -6.35 9.64
N ALA A 69 -5.46 -7.26 9.89
CA ALA A 69 -5.16 -8.68 10.10
C ALA A 69 -4.48 -9.30 8.88
N LEU A 70 -4.92 -8.94 7.66
CA LEU A 70 -4.23 -9.34 6.43
C LEU A 70 -2.87 -8.64 6.30
N TYR A 71 -2.85 -7.30 6.34
CA TYR A 71 -1.67 -6.50 6.05
C TYR A 71 -0.49 -6.84 6.97
N ASN A 72 -0.75 -7.03 8.27
CA ASN A 72 0.28 -7.33 9.26
C ASN A 72 0.81 -8.79 9.19
N ASN A 73 0.16 -9.68 8.44
CA ASN A 73 0.54 -11.09 8.30
C ASN A 73 1.03 -11.46 6.88
N ILE A 74 1.15 -10.50 5.98
CA ILE A 74 1.79 -10.67 4.66
C ILE A 74 3.15 -9.96 4.64
N ARG A 75 3.99 -10.29 3.65
CA ARG A 75 5.24 -9.54 3.45
C ARG A 75 4.91 -8.13 2.96
N PRO A 76 5.67 -7.09 3.35
CA PRO A 76 5.58 -5.79 2.69
C PRO A 76 6.01 -5.91 1.22
N PRO A 77 5.61 -4.98 0.33
CA PRO A 77 6.05 -4.94 -1.07
C PRO A 77 7.56 -5.11 -1.26
N SER A 78 8.39 -4.52 -0.40
CA SER A 78 9.85 -4.62 -0.43
C SER A 78 10.39 -6.05 -0.23
N GLY A 79 9.63 -6.91 0.47
CA GLY A 79 9.97 -8.30 0.75
C GLY A 79 9.50 -9.32 -0.29
N LEU A 80 8.97 -8.86 -1.43
CA LEU A 80 8.53 -9.69 -2.54
C LEU A 80 9.66 -10.02 -3.53
N ASN A 81 9.53 -11.16 -4.20
CA ASN A 81 10.42 -11.51 -5.31
C ASN A 81 10.22 -10.54 -6.49
N CYS A 82 11.27 -10.37 -7.29
CA CYS A 82 11.18 -9.66 -8.56
C CYS A 82 10.20 -10.37 -9.51
N LEU A 83 9.31 -9.59 -10.16
CA LEU A 83 8.15 -10.01 -10.95
C LEU A 83 6.86 -10.34 -10.19
N CYS A 84 6.86 -10.27 -8.86
CA CYS A 84 5.62 -10.29 -8.09
C CYS A 84 4.88 -8.94 -8.18
N ASP A 85 3.55 -9.00 -8.07
CA ASP A 85 2.68 -7.84 -7.90
C ASP A 85 1.72 -8.03 -6.71
N TYR A 86 1.41 -6.92 -6.03
CA TYR A 86 0.24 -6.82 -5.16
C TYR A 86 -0.80 -5.91 -5.80
N ASN A 87 -2.08 -6.27 -5.65
CA ASN A 87 -3.19 -5.49 -6.19
C ASN A 87 -4.32 -5.45 -5.16
N VAL A 88 -4.94 -4.30 -4.92
CA VAL A 88 -6.11 -4.16 -4.05
C VAL A 88 -7.21 -3.42 -4.80
N PHE A 89 -8.28 -4.12 -5.16
CA PHE A 89 -9.36 -3.61 -6.01
C PHE A 89 -10.70 -3.73 -5.31
N LYS A 90 -11.68 -2.88 -5.67
CA LYS A 90 -13.05 -3.03 -5.18
C LYS A 90 -13.56 -4.43 -5.50
N ALA A 91 -14.24 -5.07 -4.56
CA ALA A 91 -14.72 -6.44 -4.70
C ALA A 91 -15.62 -6.57 -5.95
N GLY A 92 -15.33 -7.55 -6.80
CA GLY A 92 -15.96 -7.74 -8.11
C GLY A 92 -15.13 -7.21 -9.28
N ILE A 93 -14.23 -6.24 -9.07
CA ILE A 93 -13.33 -5.74 -10.11
C ILE A 93 -12.01 -6.52 -10.07
N GLN A 94 -11.64 -7.16 -11.19
CA GLN A 94 -10.35 -7.83 -11.33
C GLN A 94 -9.25 -6.83 -11.73
N PRO A 95 -7.99 -6.99 -11.28
CA PRO A 95 -6.88 -6.09 -11.59
C PRO A 95 -6.28 -6.31 -12.99
N MET A 96 -7.15 -6.39 -14.00
CA MET A 96 -6.80 -6.64 -15.41
C MET A 96 -7.42 -5.55 -16.30
N TRP A 97 -6.85 -5.28 -17.47
CA TRP A 97 -7.33 -4.19 -18.35
C TRP A 97 -8.57 -4.56 -19.16
N GLU A 98 -8.84 -5.86 -19.27
CA GLU A 98 -9.82 -6.49 -20.14
C GLU A 98 -11.25 -6.46 -19.54
N VAL A 99 -11.39 -6.25 -18.22
CA VAL A 99 -12.71 -6.13 -17.58
C VAL A 99 -13.39 -4.80 -17.90
N PRO A 100 -14.74 -4.76 -17.99
CA PRO A 100 -15.49 -3.56 -18.39
C PRO A 100 -15.16 -2.30 -17.60
N GLU A 101 -14.88 -2.44 -16.30
CA GLU A 101 -14.57 -1.34 -15.39
C GLU A 101 -13.20 -0.71 -15.66
N ASN A 102 -12.24 -1.46 -16.20
CA ASN A 102 -10.88 -0.97 -16.46
C ASN A 102 -10.64 -0.67 -17.95
N LEU A 103 -11.49 -1.15 -18.86
CA LEU A 103 -11.32 -1.06 -20.32
C LEU A 103 -11.18 0.38 -20.84
N LYS A 104 -11.95 1.33 -20.26
CA LYS A 104 -11.84 2.77 -20.56
C LYS A 104 -11.10 3.54 -19.47
N GLY A 105 -10.39 2.82 -18.61
CA GLY A 105 -9.70 3.37 -17.46
C GLY A 105 -8.34 4.01 -17.78
N GLY A 106 -7.77 4.58 -16.73
CA GLY A 106 -6.40 5.04 -16.69
C GLY A 106 -5.82 4.89 -15.29
N ARG A 107 -4.58 5.31 -15.11
CA ARG A 107 -3.86 5.14 -13.85
C ARG A 107 -2.95 6.31 -13.52
N TRP A 108 -2.91 6.68 -12.24
CA TRP A 108 -1.85 7.52 -11.69
C TRP A 108 -0.64 6.67 -11.34
N LEU A 109 0.42 6.79 -12.14
CA LEU A 109 1.69 6.08 -11.99
C LEU A 109 2.69 6.86 -11.12
N ILE A 110 3.23 6.17 -10.12
CA ILE A 110 4.46 6.50 -9.39
C ILE A 110 5.53 5.50 -9.86
N THR A 111 6.71 6.00 -10.23
CA THR A 111 7.88 5.15 -10.50
C THR A 111 8.88 5.29 -9.36
N ILE A 112 9.33 4.15 -8.83
CA ILE A 112 10.29 4.07 -7.74
C ILE A 112 11.61 3.57 -8.34
N GLU A 113 12.58 4.48 -8.45
CA GLU A 113 13.84 4.18 -9.12
C GLU A 113 14.68 3.15 -8.36
N LYS A 114 15.44 2.33 -9.10
CA LYS A 114 16.36 1.37 -8.52
C LYS A 114 17.41 2.10 -7.68
N GLY A 115 17.50 1.77 -6.39
CA GLY A 115 18.47 2.35 -5.47
C GLY A 115 17.87 3.32 -4.45
N ARG A 116 16.58 3.69 -4.56
CA ARG A 116 15.85 4.23 -3.40
C ARG A 116 15.76 3.15 -2.30
N PRO A 117 15.75 3.53 -1.01
CA PRO A 117 15.54 2.58 0.10
C PRO A 117 14.26 1.76 -0.10
N PRO A 118 14.26 0.45 0.19
CA PRO A 118 13.09 -0.41 -0.04
C PRO A 118 11.83 0.10 0.68
N GLU A 119 12.00 0.69 1.86
CA GLU A 119 10.94 1.22 2.73
C GLU A 119 10.13 2.34 2.04
N VAL A 120 10.72 3.07 1.09
CA VAL A 120 9.99 4.07 0.28
C VAL A 120 8.81 3.45 -0.46
N MET A 121 8.96 2.22 -0.95
CA MET A 121 7.88 1.51 -1.64
C MET A 121 6.77 1.09 -0.69
N ASP A 122 7.13 0.66 0.51
CA ASP A 122 6.18 0.20 1.52
C ASP A 122 5.36 1.37 2.10
N LEU A 123 6.01 2.51 2.33
CA LEU A 123 5.36 3.75 2.77
C LEU A 123 4.37 4.26 1.71
N ILE A 124 4.80 4.40 0.45
CA ILE A 124 3.91 4.84 -0.64
C ILE A 124 2.73 3.88 -0.82
N TRP A 125 2.96 2.57 -0.70
CA TRP A 125 1.92 1.56 -0.81
C TRP A 125 0.90 1.71 0.33
N LEU A 126 1.36 1.77 1.57
CA LEU A 126 0.49 1.84 2.74
C LEU A 126 -0.31 3.15 2.78
N GLU A 127 0.33 4.30 2.56
CA GLU A 127 -0.32 5.63 2.55
C GLU A 127 -1.46 5.72 1.54
N ILE A 128 -1.28 5.17 0.34
CA ILE A 128 -2.33 5.17 -0.68
C ILE A 128 -3.40 4.12 -0.35
N LEU A 129 -3.03 2.94 0.18
CA LEU A 129 -4.01 1.94 0.63
C LEU A 129 -4.94 2.48 1.72
N ILE A 130 -4.40 3.09 2.79
CA ILE A 130 -5.23 3.62 3.88
C ILE A 130 -6.09 4.80 3.42
N ALA A 131 -5.59 5.64 2.52
CA ALA A 131 -6.37 6.70 1.90
C ALA A 131 -7.52 6.15 1.03
N MET A 132 -7.27 5.06 0.30
CA MET A 132 -8.24 4.43 -0.60
C MET A 132 -9.34 3.70 0.18
N ILE A 133 -9.00 2.81 1.12
CA ILE A 133 -10.01 2.07 1.90
C ILE A 133 -10.75 2.97 2.90
N GLY A 134 -10.09 4.06 3.34
CA GLY A 134 -10.66 5.09 4.19
C GLY A 134 -11.46 6.17 3.45
N GLU A 135 -11.77 5.97 2.16
CA GLU A 135 -12.62 6.84 1.33
C GLU A 135 -12.14 8.30 1.23
N GLN A 136 -10.83 8.53 1.36
CA GLN A 136 -10.26 9.88 1.49
C GLN A 136 -10.18 10.66 0.16
N PHE A 137 -10.74 10.11 -0.93
CA PHE A 137 -10.85 10.77 -2.24
C PHE A 137 -12.23 11.43 -2.47
N GLY A 138 -13.12 11.45 -1.48
CA GLY A 138 -14.41 12.13 -1.55
C GLY A 138 -15.32 11.56 -2.65
N ASP A 139 -16.00 12.43 -3.38
CA ASP A 139 -16.94 12.03 -4.45
C ASP A 139 -16.23 11.31 -5.61
N ASP A 140 -14.92 11.54 -5.81
CA ASP A 140 -14.13 10.86 -6.83
C ASP A 140 -13.78 9.40 -6.45
N MET A 141 -14.13 8.92 -5.24
CA MET A 141 -14.02 7.51 -4.87
C MET A 141 -14.70 6.58 -5.86
N ASP A 142 -15.80 7.01 -6.50
CA ASP A 142 -16.51 6.22 -7.50
C ASP A 142 -15.71 6.00 -8.79
N LEU A 143 -14.75 6.87 -9.11
CA LEU A 143 -13.85 6.67 -10.25
C LEU A 143 -12.79 5.59 -9.96
N ILE A 144 -12.36 5.43 -8.71
CA ILE A 144 -11.27 4.52 -8.34
C ILE A 144 -11.70 3.05 -8.45
N CYS A 145 -10.89 2.24 -9.13
CA CYS A 145 -11.04 0.78 -9.25
C CYS A 145 -10.17 0.05 -8.21
N GLY A 146 -8.93 0.48 -8.03
CA GLY A 146 -7.96 -0.17 -7.14
C GLY A 146 -6.54 0.35 -7.27
N LEU A 147 -5.62 -0.27 -6.52
CA LEU A 147 -4.21 0.06 -6.44
C LEU A 147 -3.35 -1.15 -6.83
N VAL A 148 -2.28 -0.92 -7.59
CA VAL A 148 -1.32 -1.93 -8.06
C VAL A 148 0.09 -1.55 -7.61
N CYS A 149 0.85 -2.51 -7.08
CA CYS A 149 2.29 -2.39 -6.83
C CYS A 149 3.04 -3.46 -7.63
N ASN A 150 3.93 -3.02 -8.53
CA ASN A 150 4.77 -3.87 -9.38
C ASN A 150 6.21 -3.90 -8.90
N VAL A 151 6.68 -5.04 -8.41
CA VAL A 151 8.07 -5.21 -7.93
C VAL A 151 8.97 -5.67 -9.07
N ARG A 152 9.92 -4.82 -9.50
CA ARG A 152 10.77 -5.08 -10.68
C ARG A 152 12.22 -4.62 -10.45
N GLY A 153 13.19 -5.47 -10.83
CA GLY A 153 14.62 -5.22 -10.57
C GLY A 153 15.28 -4.04 -11.30
N LYS A 154 14.55 -3.34 -12.20
CA LYS A 154 14.98 -2.08 -12.84
C LYS A 154 14.34 -0.83 -12.22
N GLY A 155 13.54 -0.99 -11.17
CA GLY A 155 12.71 0.05 -10.57
C GLY A 155 11.26 -0.41 -10.50
N SER A 156 10.66 -0.28 -9.33
CA SER A 156 9.28 -0.69 -9.03
C SER A 156 8.28 0.40 -9.42
N LYS A 157 7.00 0.07 -9.45
CA LYS A 157 5.92 1.01 -9.78
C LYS A 157 4.75 0.84 -8.84
N ILE A 158 4.12 1.94 -8.44
CA ILE A 158 2.81 1.93 -7.79
C ILE A 158 1.85 2.67 -8.71
N SER A 159 0.61 2.19 -8.84
CA SER A 159 -0.37 2.75 -9.76
C SER A 159 -1.78 2.63 -9.23
N MET A 160 -2.47 3.77 -9.03
CA MET A 160 -3.90 3.76 -8.71
C MET A 160 -4.72 3.88 -9.99
N TRP A 161 -5.62 2.92 -10.22
CA TRP A 161 -6.42 2.79 -11.43
C TRP A 161 -7.80 3.42 -11.22
N THR A 162 -8.31 4.09 -12.26
CA THR A 162 -9.66 4.63 -12.31
C THR A 162 -10.39 4.14 -13.56
N LYS A 163 -11.72 4.13 -13.52
CA LYS A 163 -12.60 3.52 -14.54
C LYS A 163 -12.77 4.31 -15.84
N ASP A 164 -12.44 5.60 -15.82
CA ASP A 164 -12.61 6.50 -16.95
C ASP A 164 -11.41 7.45 -17.05
N TRP A 165 -10.58 7.30 -18.08
CA TRP A 165 -9.46 8.21 -18.32
C TRP A 165 -9.90 9.60 -18.79
N SER A 166 -11.11 9.74 -19.32
CA SER A 166 -11.65 10.99 -19.88
C SER A 166 -12.31 11.90 -18.84
N ALA A 167 -12.56 11.39 -17.63
CA ALA A 167 -13.01 12.15 -16.47
C ALA A 167 -11.88 13.03 -15.90
N GLU A 168 -11.38 13.98 -16.69
CA GLU A 168 -10.14 14.73 -16.45
C GLU A 168 -10.12 15.45 -15.09
N GLU A 169 -11.20 16.16 -14.73
CA GLU A 169 -11.28 16.88 -13.46
C GLU A 169 -11.22 15.96 -12.24
N GLY A 170 -11.94 14.84 -12.27
CA GLY A 170 -11.94 13.86 -11.17
C GLY A 170 -10.61 13.14 -11.06
N ASN A 171 -10.02 12.75 -12.20
CA ASN A 171 -8.66 12.22 -12.23
C ASN A 171 -7.64 13.24 -11.70
N MET A 172 -7.76 14.53 -12.02
CA MET A 172 -6.91 15.59 -11.46
C MET A 172 -7.08 15.71 -9.94
N ARG A 173 -8.32 15.76 -9.42
CA ARG A 173 -8.59 15.82 -7.97
C ARG A 173 -7.99 14.62 -7.23
N ILE A 174 -8.18 13.41 -7.76
CA ILE A 174 -7.53 12.18 -7.26
C ILE A 174 -6.00 12.35 -7.20
N GLY A 175 -5.39 12.89 -8.26
CA GLY A 175 -3.95 13.15 -8.32
C GLY A 175 -3.46 14.18 -7.28
N GLN A 176 -4.25 15.21 -7.02
CA GLN A 176 -3.92 16.20 -5.97
C GLN A 176 -4.01 15.58 -4.58
N ILE A 177 -5.00 14.73 -4.31
CA ILE A 177 -5.13 14.02 -3.04
C ILE A 177 -3.97 13.03 -2.85
N LEU A 178 -3.59 12.27 -3.89
CA LEU A 178 -2.37 11.45 -3.87
C LEU A 178 -1.13 12.27 -3.49
N LYS A 179 -0.92 13.43 -4.12
CA LYS A 179 0.19 14.34 -3.78
C LYS A 179 0.11 14.80 -2.32
N GLN A 180 -1.06 15.20 -1.84
CA GLN A 180 -1.24 15.67 -0.45
C GLN A 180 -0.92 14.57 0.56
N LYS A 181 -1.38 13.33 0.35
CA LYS A 181 -1.08 12.19 1.23
C LYS A 181 0.41 11.88 1.25
N LEU A 182 1.03 11.74 0.09
CA LEU A 182 2.45 11.38 -0.01
C LEU A 182 3.42 12.49 0.41
N LEU A 183 2.99 13.76 0.46
CA LEU A 183 3.76 14.87 1.05
C LEU A 183 3.48 15.08 2.54
N GLY A 184 2.36 14.57 3.06
CA GLY A 184 1.98 14.63 4.46
C GLY A 184 2.32 13.36 5.27
N ALA A 185 2.83 12.32 4.60
CA ALA A 185 3.28 11.08 5.23
C ALA A 185 4.42 11.32 6.22
N ASP A 186 4.46 10.55 7.31
CA ASP A 186 5.61 10.54 8.22
C ASP A 186 6.75 9.75 7.58
N VAL A 187 7.83 10.46 7.19
CA VAL A 187 8.95 9.89 6.43
C VAL A 187 10.11 9.57 7.39
N PRO A 188 10.48 8.29 7.57
CA PRO A 188 11.62 7.92 8.39
C PRO A 188 12.92 8.62 7.95
N PRO A 189 13.84 8.98 8.88
CA PRO A 189 15.05 9.77 8.54
C PRO A 189 16.00 9.15 7.52
N ASN A 190 15.91 7.83 7.27
CA ASN A 190 16.68 7.11 6.25
C ASN A 190 16.03 7.12 4.85
N CYS A 191 14.80 7.64 4.72
CA CYS A 191 14.09 7.73 3.44
C CYS A 191 14.26 9.13 2.80
N PRO A 192 14.44 9.21 1.47
CA PRO A 192 14.45 10.50 0.77
C PRO A 192 13.07 11.16 0.80
N SER A 193 13.04 12.46 1.05
CA SER A 193 11.87 13.32 0.88
C SER A 193 12.08 14.27 -0.32
N PRO A 194 11.13 14.40 -1.26
CA PRO A 194 9.84 13.70 -1.30
C PRO A 194 9.94 12.22 -1.69
N LEU A 195 8.97 11.42 -1.23
CA LEU A 195 8.88 9.97 -1.51
C LEU A 195 8.77 9.65 -3.02
N PHE A 196 8.23 10.59 -3.81
CA PHE A 196 8.06 10.51 -5.25
C PHE A 196 8.48 11.82 -5.92
N ASP A 197 8.84 11.79 -7.20
CA ASP A 197 9.19 13.01 -7.95
C ASP A 197 8.01 13.50 -8.80
N TRP A 198 7.30 12.56 -9.45
CA TRP A 198 6.18 12.83 -10.35
C TRP A 198 5.07 11.78 -10.21
N LEU A 199 3.83 12.25 -10.14
CA LEU A 199 2.64 11.47 -10.51
C LEU A 199 2.38 11.70 -12.00
N LYS A 200 2.14 10.63 -12.76
CA LYS A 200 1.82 10.69 -14.19
C LYS A 200 0.55 9.91 -14.49
N TYR A 201 -0.43 10.54 -15.13
CA TYR A 201 -1.68 9.88 -15.50
C TYR A 201 -1.60 9.31 -16.91
N GLU A 202 -1.80 8.01 -17.06
CA GLU A 202 -1.71 7.28 -18.34
C GLU A 202 -3.02 6.50 -18.58
N ASP A 203 -3.60 6.49 -19.79
CA ASP A 203 -4.72 5.59 -20.10
C ASP A 203 -4.26 4.15 -20.32
N HIS A 204 -5.16 3.20 -20.04
CA HIS A 204 -4.87 1.78 -20.16
C HIS A 204 -4.62 1.32 -21.61
N ASP A 205 -5.30 1.91 -22.59
CA ASP A 205 -5.14 1.56 -24.02
C ASP A 205 -3.73 1.89 -24.54
N SER A 206 -3.24 3.10 -24.23
CA SER A 206 -1.87 3.52 -24.53
C SER A 206 -0.83 2.75 -23.71
N CYS A 207 -1.18 2.32 -22.48
CA CYS A 207 -0.31 1.45 -21.68
C CYS A 207 -0.14 0.04 -22.28
N GLN A 208 -1.19 -0.51 -22.89
CA GLN A 208 -1.21 -1.80 -23.58
C GLN A 208 -0.43 -1.75 -24.90
N LYS A 209 -0.70 -0.74 -25.74
CA LYS A 209 -0.21 -0.66 -27.12
C LYS A 209 1.22 -0.12 -27.28
N LYS A 210 1.90 0.23 -26.18
CA LYS A 210 3.24 0.82 -26.24
C LYS A 210 4.29 -0.15 -26.81
N SER A 211 5.11 0.35 -27.71
CA SER A 211 6.35 -0.30 -28.17
C SER A 211 7.59 0.18 -27.40
N GLY A 212 7.48 1.24 -26.60
CA GLY A 212 8.57 1.87 -25.85
C GLY A 212 8.45 1.72 -24.33
N SER A 213 9.45 2.25 -23.61
CA SER A 213 9.52 2.21 -22.15
C SER A 213 8.59 3.20 -21.43
N THR A 214 8.13 4.24 -22.12
CA THR A 214 7.30 5.33 -21.59
C THR A 214 6.01 5.50 -22.39
N VAL A 215 4.95 5.97 -21.72
CA VAL A 215 3.70 6.41 -22.32
C VAL A 215 3.62 7.94 -22.18
N LYS A 216 2.99 8.64 -23.11
CA LYS A 216 2.72 10.07 -22.95
C LYS A 216 1.66 10.24 -21.87
N ALA A 217 2.03 10.85 -20.75
CA ALA A 217 1.09 11.18 -19.69
C ALA A 217 0.05 12.20 -20.20
N LYS A 218 -1.23 12.00 -19.85
CA LYS A 218 -2.31 12.97 -20.08
C LYS A 218 -2.26 14.10 -19.06
N LEU A 219 -2.08 13.73 -17.78
CA LEU A 219 -1.92 14.66 -16.65
C LEU A 219 -0.60 14.37 -15.95
N SER A 220 -0.02 15.36 -15.29
CA SER A 220 1.20 15.20 -14.52
C SER A 220 1.25 16.17 -13.35
N ILE A 221 1.68 15.68 -12.19
CA ILE A 221 1.79 16.46 -10.95
C ILE A 221 3.19 16.23 -10.38
N SER A 222 3.96 17.29 -10.24
CA SER A 222 5.27 17.29 -9.58
C SER A 222 5.09 17.30 -8.06
N ALA A 223 5.92 16.55 -7.34
CA ALA A 223 6.01 16.63 -5.88
C ALA A 223 6.41 18.05 -5.44
N VAL A 224 7.45 18.60 -6.07
CA VAL A 224 7.87 20.00 -5.88
C VAL A 224 6.86 20.94 -6.54
N ASN A 225 6.42 21.97 -5.83
CA ASN A 225 5.60 23.03 -6.43
C ASN A 225 6.45 23.81 -7.43
N GLN A 226 6.02 23.84 -8.70
CA GLN A 226 6.65 24.69 -9.70
C GLN A 226 6.45 26.15 -9.28
N MET A 227 7.55 26.90 -9.13
CA MET A 227 7.44 28.35 -9.02
C MET A 227 6.84 28.88 -10.33
N PRO A 228 5.90 29.84 -10.29
CA PRO A 228 5.49 30.51 -11.52
C PRO A 228 6.72 31.15 -12.18
N GLU A 229 6.82 31.05 -13.49
CA GLU A 229 7.89 31.69 -14.25
C GLU A 229 7.88 33.19 -13.92
N ARG A 230 9.06 33.72 -13.55
CA ARG A 230 9.22 35.17 -13.38
C ARG A 230 9.26 35.80 -14.77
N ASN A 231 8.12 36.31 -15.20
CA ASN A 231 8.01 37.31 -16.27
C ASN A 231 8.86 38.56 -15.94
#